data_AF-A0A2J7VDX0-F1
#
_entry.id   AF-A0A2J7VDX0-F1
#
_cell.length_a   1.000
_cell.length_b   1.000
_cell.length_c   1.000
_cell.angle_alpha   90.00
_cell.angle_beta   90.00
_cell.angle_gamma   90.00
#
_symmetry.space_group_name_H-M   'P 1'
#
loop_
_entity.id
_entity.type
_entity.pdbx_description
1 polymer ?
#
loop_
_entity_poly.entity_id
_entity_poly.type
_entity_poly.pdbx_seq_one_letter_code
_entity_poly.pdbx_strand_id
1 'polypeptide(L)'
;MADPKLRRVAKVANSALVPKGVGLAVGQFGRSKQNLSEAWQAARETRQRLLNESKLPVKTVILKDGTEHYLPADPSERFEFLYRVMDWSPAHHGSQIRAARRAKHGSIMMTILSFALVCFMIFNVPMWIAFLLIPTSLTVLAVGAATTFRWALIEYQYTRRSLINFKTFIVQPKFFRWIFC
;
A
#
# COMPACT_ATOMS: atom_id res chain seq x y z
N MET A 1 -41.11 -33.90 36.51
CA MET A 1 -41.48 -33.88 35.08
C MET A 1 -42.00 -32.49 34.75
N ALA A 2 -41.25 -31.68 34.00
CA ALA A 2 -41.63 -30.28 33.75
C ALA A 2 -42.67 -30.20 32.61
N ASP A 3 -43.78 -29.53 32.89
CA ASP A 3 -44.97 -29.41 32.05
C ASP A 3 -44.63 -28.80 30.65
N PRO A 4 -44.96 -29.48 29.54
CA PRO A 4 -44.63 -29.03 28.18
C PRO A 4 -45.28 -27.69 27.80
N LYS A 5 -46.30 -27.22 28.52
CA LYS A 5 -46.94 -25.91 28.28
C LYS A 5 -46.06 -24.74 28.76
N LEU A 6 -45.35 -24.88 29.89
CA LEU A 6 -44.46 -23.84 30.43
C LEU A 6 -43.24 -23.57 29.53
N ARG A 7 -42.72 -24.60 28.87
CA ARG A 7 -41.61 -24.46 27.91
C ARG A 7 -41.98 -23.67 26.65
N ARG A 8 -43.23 -23.76 26.17
CA ARG A 8 -43.69 -22.97 25.01
C ARG A 8 -43.89 -21.50 25.36
N VAL A 9 -44.44 -21.20 26.54
CA VAL A 9 -44.65 -19.82 27.01
C VAL A 9 -43.31 -19.11 27.26
N ALA A 10 -42.32 -19.79 27.85
CA ALA A 10 -40.97 -19.24 28.03
C ALA A 10 -40.26 -18.93 26.69
N LYS A 11 -40.50 -19.75 25.65
CA LYS A 11 -39.91 -19.54 24.32
C LYS A 11 -40.54 -18.34 23.59
N VAL A 12 -41.85 -18.13 23.78
CA VAL A 12 -42.57 -16.97 23.24
C VAL A 12 -42.20 -15.69 23.98
N ALA A 13 -42.07 -15.73 25.32
CA ALA A 13 -41.63 -14.60 26.12
C ALA A 13 -40.19 -14.16 25.78
N ASN A 14 -39.26 -15.09 25.57
CA ASN A 14 -37.89 -14.77 25.14
C ASN A 14 -37.81 -14.21 23.70
N SER A 15 -38.75 -14.59 22.82
CA SER A 15 -38.83 -14.01 21.46
C SER A 15 -39.45 -12.61 21.42
N ALA A 16 -40.22 -12.23 22.45
CA ALA A 16 -40.84 -10.90 22.57
C ALA A 16 -39.91 -9.85 23.21
N LEU A 17 -38.95 -10.29 24.03
CA LEU A 17 -38.00 -9.41 24.75
C LEU A 17 -36.72 -9.08 23.97
N VAL A 18 -36.43 -9.77 22.87
CA VAL A 18 -35.29 -9.44 22.00
C VAL A 18 -35.83 -8.75 20.75
N PRO A 19 -35.64 -7.42 20.59
CA PRO A 19 -36.09 -6.73 19.40
C PRO A 19 -35.44 -7.39 18.18
N LYS A 20 -36.25 -7.70 17.15
CA LYS A 20 -35.83 -8.39 15.91
C LYS A 20 -34.60 -7.76 15.24
N GLY A 21 -34.26 -6.50 15.56
CA GLY A 21 -33.05 -5.82 15.13
C GLY A 21 -31.72 -6.29 15.77
N VAL A 22 -31.73 -6.87 16.98
CA VAL A 22 -30.50 -7.32 17.65
C VAL A 22 -29.98 -8.63 17.03
N GLY A 23 -30.87 -9.54 16.64
CA GLY A 23 -30.49 -10.76 15.90
C GLY A 23 -29.97 -10.45 14.48
N LEU A 24 -30.54 -9.42 13.82
CA LEU A 24 -30.05 -8.91 12.54
C LEU A 24 -28.69 -8.22 12.67
N ALA A 25 -28.48 -7.41 13.71
CA ALA A 25 -27.20 -6.76 13.98
C ALA A 25 -26.11 -7.76 14.37
N VAL A 26 -26.39 -8.76 15.23
CA VAL A 26 -25.43 -9.81 15.59
C VAL A 26 -25.16 -10.73 14.40
N GLY A 27 -26.17 -11.03 13.56
CA GLY A 27 -26.00 -11.77 12.32
C GLY A 27 -25.19 -11.00 11.26
N GLN A 28 -25.39 -9.69 11.15
CA GLN A 28 -24.61 -8.81 10.26
C GLN A 28 -23.20 -8.57 10.78
N PHE A 29 -22.99 -8.44 12.09
CA PHE A 29 -21.65 -8.35 12.70
C PHE A 29 -20.89 -9.67 12.62
N GLY A 30 -21.58 -10.81 12.80
CA GLY A 30 -21.01 -12.15 12.63
C GLY A 30 -20.60 -12.42 11.19
N ARG A 31 -21.48 -12.09 10.23
CA ARG A 31 -21.17 -12.16 8.79
C ARG A 31 -20.13 -11.13 8.37
N SER A 32 -20.13 -9.92 8.93
CA SER A 32 -19.09 -8.91 8.69
C SER A 32 -17.72 -9.36 9.19
N LYS A 33 -17.65 -9.98 10.37
CA LYS A 33 -16.41 -10.57 10.89
C LYS A 33 -15.95 -11.78 10.06
N GLN A 34 -16.86 -12.62 9.61
CA GLN A 34 -16.56 -13.73 8.70
C GLN A 34 -16.05 -13.18 7.35
N ASN A 35 -16.76 -12.24 6.74
CA ASN A 35 -16.33 -11.55 5.51
C ASN A 35 -14.98 -10.84 5.67
N LEU A 36 -14.71 -10.23 6.82
CA LEU A 36 -13.41 -9.62 7.12
C LEU A 36 -12.32 -10.68 7.28
N SER A 37 -12.60 -11.80 7.92
CA SER A 37 -11.64 -12.89 8.07
C SER A 37 -11.34 -13.58 6.73
N GLU A 38 -12.36 -13.77 5.90
CA GLU A 38 -12.25 -14.28 4.53
C GLU A 38 -11.52 -13.28 3.64
N ALA A 39 -11.81 -11.99 3.74
CA ALA A 39 -11.07 -10.94 3.02
C ALA A 39 -9.61 -10.86 3.48
N TRP A 40 -9.33 -11.08 4.76
CA TRP A 40 -7.96 -11.15 5.29
C TRP A 40 -7.22 -12.40 4.82
N GLN A 41 -7.89 -13.56 4.77
CA GLN A 41 -7.33 -14.78 4.23
C GLN A 41 -7.08 -14.65 2.73
N ALA A 42 -8.05 -14.16 1.95
CA ALA A 42 -7.90 -13.87 0.53
C ALA A 42 -6.80 -12.82 0.26
N ALA A 43 -6.68 -11.79 1.10
CA ALA A 43 -5.60 -10.82 1.01
C ALA A 43 -4.24 -11.47 1.32
N ARG A 44 -4.18 -12.42 2.27
CA ARG A 44 -2.95 -13.16 2.62
C ARG A 44 -2.53 -14.13 1.52
N GLU A 45 -3.48 -14.84 0.92
CA GLU A 45 -3.27 -15.72 -0.23
C GLU A 45 -2.85 -14.92 -1.46
N THR A 46 -3.55 -13.81 -1.77
CA THR A 46 -3.18 -12.89 -2.85
C THR A 46 -1.79 -12.31 -2.62
N ARG A 47 -1.44 -12.00 -1.38
CA ARG A 47 -0.10 -11.58 -0.98
C ARG A 47 0.95 -12.64 -1.27
N GLN A 48 0.72 -13.89 -0.86
CA GLN A 48 1.65 -14.99 -1.14
C GLN A 48 1.78 -15.23 -2.65
N ARG A 49 0.67 -15.20 -3.38
CA ARG A 49 0.64 -15.33 -4.83
C ARG A 49 1.42 -14.22 -5.53
N LEU A 50 1.20 -12.96 -5.16
CA LEU A 50 1.92 -11.82 -5.72
C LEU A 50 3.42 -11.85 -5.39
N LEU A 51 3.80 -12.35 -4.22
CA LEU A 51 5.22 -12.58 -3.90
C LEU A 51 5.82 -13.65 -4.81
N ASN A 52 5.12 -14.76 -5.03
CA ASN A 52 5.58 -15.89 -5.85
C ASN A 52 5.58 -15.57 -7.37
N GLU A 53 4.63 -14.77 -7.84
CA GLU A 53 4.49 -14.39 -9.26
C GLU A 53 5.32 -13.16 -9.65
N SER A 54 6.00 -12.51 -8.70
CA SER A 54 6.69 -11.23 -8.92
C SER A 54 7.99 -11.31 -9.72
N LYS A 55 7.90 -11.84 -10.94
CA LYS A 55 8.94 -11.69 -11.95
C LYS A 55 8.86 -10.27 -12.51
N LEU A 56 9.96 -9.53 -12.41
CA LEU A 56 10.13 -8.27 -13.14
C LEU A 56 10.03 -8.55 -14.66
N PRO A 57 9.28 -7.73 -15.43
CA PRO A 57 9.07 -7.96 -16.86
C PRO A 57 10.35 -7.80 -17.70
N VAL A 58 11.37 -7.13 -17.16
CA VAL A 58 12.65 -6.92 -17.83
C VAL A 58 13.49 -8.19 -17.72
N LYS A 59 13.77 -8.83 -18.85
CA LYS A 59 14.52 -10.10 -18.94
C LYS A 59 15.96 -9.90 -19.39
N THR A 60 16.25 -8.80 -20.06
CA THR A 60 17.57 -8.50 -20.62
C THR A 60 17.97 -7.06 -20.34
N VAL A 61 19.27 -6.81 -20.30
CA VAL A 61 19.86 -5.47 -20.18
C VAL A 61 20.95 -5.33 -21.22
N ILE A 62 20.97 -4.19 -21.89
CA ILE A 62 22.04 -3.80 -22.80
C ILE A 62 23.11 -3.10 -21.98
N LEU A 63 24.31 -3.65 -21.95
CA LEU A 63 25.47 -3.08 -21.25
C LEU A 63 26.07 -1.91 -22.04
N LYS A 64 27.00 -1.19 -21.41
CA LYS A 64 27.71 -0.04 -22.02
C LYS A 64 28.53 -0.42 -23.25
N ASP A 65 28.93 -1.68 -23.36
CA ASP A 65 29.63 -2.26 -24.50
C ASP A 65 28.67 -2.67 -25.64
N GLY A 66 27.36 -2.44 -25.48
CA GLY A 66 26.33 -2.78 -26.46
C GLY A 66 25.90 -4.24 -26.42
N THR A 67 26.42 -5.05 -25.50
CA THR A 67 26.07 -6.47 -25.38
C THR A 67 24.77 -6.66 -24.60
N GLU A 68 23.94 -7.60 -25.05
CA GLU A 68 22.69 -7.96 -24.36
C GLU A 68 22.93 -9.13 -23.41
N HIS A 69 22.68 -8.92 -22.11
CA HIS A 69 22.79 -9.96 -21.10
C HIS A 69 21.44 -10.28 -20.47
N TYR A 70 21.18 -11.57 -20.27
CA TYR A 70 20.03 -12.05 -19.53
C TYR A 70 20.18 -11.73 -18.04
N LEU A 71 19.13 -11.16 -17.46
CA LEU A 71 19.08 -10.88 -16.03
C LEU A 71 18.78 -12.16 -15.25
N PRO A 72 19.46 -12.40 -14.10
CA PRO A 72 19.13 -13.49 -13.19
C PRO A 72 17.64 -13.48 -12.81
N ALA A 73 17.06 -14.66 -12.62
CA ALA A 73 15.67 -14.81 -12.23
C ALA A 73 15.42 -14.33 -10.79
N ASP A 74 16.42 -14.48 -9.91
CA ASP A 74 16.34 -14.06 -8.52
C ASP A 74 16.49 -12.53 -8.38
N PRO A 75 15.57 -11.85 -7.65
CA PRO A 75 15.62 -10.41 -7.41
C PRO A 75 16.93 -9.88 -6.77
N SER A 76 17.56 -10.65 -5.89
CA SER A 76 18.81 -10.26 -5.22
C SER A 76 20.00 -10.36 -6.15
N GLU A 77 20.14 -11.50 -6.82
CA GLU A 77 21.21 -11.71 -7.80
C GLU A 77 21.12 -10.69 -8.94
N ARG A 78 19.90 -10.35 -9.36
CA ARG A 78 19.66 -9.32 -10.37
C ARG A 78 20.13 -7.94 -9.92
N PHE A 79 19.88 -7.57 -8.66
CA PHE A 79 20.37 -6.32 -8.11
C PHE A 79 21.90 -6.32 -8.05
N GLU A 80 22.52 -7.41 -7.59
CA GLU A 80 23.98 -7.52 -7.55
C GLU A 80 24.62 -7.47 -8.95
N PHE A 81 23.99 -8.12 -9.94
CA PHE A 81 24.44 -8.07 -11.32
C PHE A 81 24.45 -6.61 -11.82
N LEU A 82 23.34 -5.89 -11.67
CA LEU A 82 23.24 -4.47 -12.05
C LEU A 82 24.22 -3.59 -11.27
N TYR A 83 24.41 -3.89 -9.98
CA TYR A 83 25.35 -3.18 -9.12
C TYR A 83 26.79 -3.31 -9.62
N ARG A 84 27.20 -4.53 -10.02
CA ARG A 84 28.53 -4.82 -10.59
C ARG A 84 28.69 -4.18 -11.98
N VAL A 85 27.68 -4.32 -12.83
CA VAL A 85 27.70 -3.76 -14.20
C VAL A 85 27.78 -2.23 -14.21
N MET A 86 27.23 -1.56 -13.20
CA MET A 86 27.31 -0.10 -13.10
C MET A 86 28.55 0.42 -12.38
N ASP A 87 29.50 -0.45 -12.00
CA ASP A 87 30.73 -0.10 -11.26
C ASP A 87 30.47 0.77 -10.02
N TRP A 88 29.39 0.46 -9.29
CA TRP A 88 29.04 1.25 -8.12
C TRP A 88 29.93 0.94 -6.93
N SER A 89 30.59 1.98 -6.42
CA SER A 89 31.29 1.87 -5.13
C SER A 89 30.29 1.86 -3.96
N PRO A 90 30.64 1.21 -2.82
CA PRO A 90 29.79 1.20 -1.62
C PRO A 90 29.40 2.60 -1.14
N ALA A 91 30.29 3.59 -1.30
CA ALA A 91 30.03 4.98 -0.97
C ALA A 91 28.90 5.58 -1.82
N HIS A 92 28.89 5.31 -3.13
CA HIS A 92 27.84 5.76 -4.05
C HIS A 92 26.49 5.12 -3.72
N HIS A 93 26.50 3.83 -3.36
CA HIS A 93 25.29 3.14 -2.93
C HIS A 93 24.68 3.79 -1.66
N GLY A 94 25.53 4.08 -0.66
CA GLY A 94 25.11 4.78 0.55
C GLY A 94 24.59 6.20 0.29
N SER A 95 25.15 6.91 -0.70
CA SER A 95 24.60 8.21 -1.10
C SER A 95 23.24 8.08 -1.81
N GLN A 96 23.03 7.05 -2.63
CA GLN A 96 21.74 6.82 -3.30
C GLN A 96 20.61 6.51 -2.29
N ILE A 97 20.90 5.71 -1.26
CA ILE A 97 19.93 5.44 -0.18
C ILE A 97 19.55 6.74 0.53
N ARG A 98 20.53 7.56 0.90
CA ARG A 98 20.28 8.85 1.56
C ARG A 98 19.53 9.82 0.66
N ALA A 99 19.86 9.87 -0.62
CA ALA A 99 19.17 10.69 -1.61
C ALA A 99 17.71 10.26 -1.76
N ALA A 100 17.43 8.95 -1.88
CA ALA A 100 16.07 8.42 -1.95
C ALA A 100 15.25 8.77 -0.70
N ARG A 101 15.83 8.64 0.50
CA ARG A 101 15.16 9.02 1.75
C ARG A 101 14.84 10.52 1.82
N ARG A 102 15.79 11.37 1.43
CA ARG A 102 15.58 12.83 1.37
C ARG A 102 14.50 13.19 0.35
N ALA A 103 14.52 12.57 -0.84
CA ALA A 103 13.51 12.79 -1.86
C ALA A 103 12.12 12.34 -1.39
N LYS A 104 12.03 11.19 -0.71
CA LYS A 104 10.78 10.71 -0.08
C LYS A 104 10.21 11.73 0.90
N HIS A 105 10.99 12.16 1.89
CA HIS A 105 10.52 13.15 2.87
C HIS A 105 10.25 14.52 2.22
N GLY A 106 11.05 14.92 1.23
CA GLY A 106 10.81 16.13 0.44
C GLY A 106 9.47 16.08 -0.29
N SER A 107 9.14 14.97 -0.95
CA SER A 107 7.83 14.76 -1.59
C SER A 107 6.68 14.84 -0.59
N ILE A 108 6.81 14.22 0.59
CA ILE A 108 5.78 14.29 1.64
C ILE A 108 5.60 15.74 2.11
N MET A 109 6.69 16.44 2.45
CA MET A 109 6.64 17.83 2.91
C MET A 109 6.04 18.76 1.85
N MET A 110 6.48 18.65 0.59
CA MET A 110 5.94 19.46 -0.50
C MET A 110 4.46 19.20 -0.73
N THR A 111 4.00 17.95 -0.60
CA THR A 111 2.59 17.59 -0.71
C THR A 111 1.76 18.23 0.41
N ILE A 112 2.23 18.16 1.66
CA ILE A 112 1.57 18.77 2.82
C ILE A 112 1.50 20.29 2.67
N LEU A 113 2.62 20.94 2.33
CA LEU A 113 2.69 22.38 2.14
C LEU A 113 1.76 22.84 0.99
N SER A 114 1.78 22.12 -0.13
CA SER A 114 0.91 22.43 -1.27
C SER A 114 -0.57 22.27 -0.90
N PHE A 115 -0.93 21.22 -0.16
CA PHE A 115 -2.30 21.01 0.30
C PHE A 115 -2.75 22.11 1.27
N ALA A 116 -1.92 22.46 2.26
CA ALA A 116 -2.20 23.54 3.19
C ALA A 116 -2.38 24.89 2.47
N LEU A 117 -1.54 25.16 1.46
CA LEU A 117 -1.64 26.35 0.63
C LEU A 117 -2.97 26.39 -0.14
N VAL A 118 -3.40 25.27 -0.76
CA VAL A 118 -4.72 25.20 -1.42
C VAL A 118 -5.83 25.44 -0.42
N CYS A 119 -5.80 24.80 0.76
CA CYS A 119 -6.81 25.01 1.79
C CYS A 119 -6.90 26.49 2.20
N PHE A 120 -5.76 27.16 2.37
CA PHE A 120 -5.73 28.60 2.64
C PHE A 120 -6.29 29.44 1.48
N MET A 121 -5.92 29.12 0.24
CA MET A 121 -6.40 29.82 -0.95
C MET A 121 -7.92 29.71 -1.11
N ILE A 122 -8.54 28.56 -0.80
CA ILE A 122 -9.99 28.38 -0.92
C ILE A 122 -10.79 29.44 -0.15
N PHE A 123 -10.28 29.94 0.98
CA PHE A 123 -10.96 30.99 1.77
C PHE A 123 -10.69 32.41 1.27
N ASN A 124 -9.67 32.62 0.44
CA ASN A 124 -9.23 33.94 -0.01
C ASN A 124 -9.60 34.24 -1.47
N VAL A 125 -9.97 33.22 -2.24
CA VAL A 125 -10.19 33.33 -3.68
C VAL A 125 -11.70 33.29 -4.00
N PRO A 126 -12.18 34.05 -5.00
CA PRO A 126 -13.57 33.95 -5.44
C PRO A 126 -14.05 32.51 -5.71
N MET A 127 -15.31 32.23 -5.36
CA MET A 127 -15.90 30.88 -5.41
C MET A 127 -15.77 30.18 -6.77
N TRP A 128 -15.77 30.94 -7.88
CA TRP A 128 -15.62 30.36 -9.22
C TRP A 128 -14.22 29.76 -9.44
N ILE A 129 -13.16 30.30 -8.82
CA ILE A 129 -11.80 29.74 -8.88
C ILE A 129 -11.69 28.47 -8.03
N ALA A 130 -12.50 28.34 -6.97
CA ALA A 130 -12.52 27.15 -6.14
C ALA A 130 -12.88 25.88 -6.94
N PHE A 131 -13.73 26.01 -7.97
CA PHE A 131 -14.04 24.89 -8.88
C PHE A 131 -12.81 24.37 -9.64
N LEU A 132 -11.79 25.20 -9.88
CA LEU A 132 -10.53 24.79 -10.49
C LEU A 132 -9.51 24.31 -9.44
N LEU A 133 -9.51 24.92 -8.25
CA LEU A 133 -8.55 24.59 -7.18
C LEU A 133 -8.79 23.21 -6.59
N ILE A 134 -10.04 22.80 -6.39
CA ILE A 134 -10.37 21.47 -5.83
C ILE A 134 -9.78 20.32 -6.67
N PRO A 135 -10.06 20.18 -7.98
CA PRO A 135 -9.50 19.09 -8.78
C PRO A 135 -7.97 19.18 -8.93
N THR A 136 -7.42 20.40 -8.98
CA THR A 136 -5.97 20.63 -8.99
C THR A 136 -5.33 20.09 -7.69
N SER A 137 -5.95 20.36 -6.55
CA SER A 137 -5.46 19.89 -5.24
C SER A 137 -5.48 18.36 -5.13
N LEU A 138 -6.53 17.71 -5.65
CA LEU A 138 -6.62 16.25 -5.70
C LEU A 138 -5.53 15.65 -6.60
N THR A 139 -5.22 16.33 -7.71
CA THR A 139 -4.15 15.92 -8.61
C THR A 139 -2.78 16.05 -7.94
N VAL A 140 -2.53 17.14 -7.22
CA VAL A 140 -1.29 17.33 -6.44
C VAL A 140 -1.16 16.26 -5.36
N LEU A 141 -2.24 15.91 -4.65
CA LEU A 141 -2.25 14.83 -3.67
C LEU A 141 -1.96 13.47 -4.33
N ALA A 142 -2.56 13.17 -5.47
CA ALA A 142 -2.35 11.92 -6.21
C ALA A 142 -0.89 11.79 -6.69
N VAL A 143 -0.32 12.87 -7.25
CA VAL A 143 1.08 12.93 -7.68
C VAL A 143 2.02 12.84 -6.48
N GLY A 144 1.71 13.53 -5.39
CA GLY A 144 2.45 13.47 -4.13
C GLY A 144 2.50 12.05 -3.54
N ALA A 145 1.36 11.36 -3.54
CA ALA A 145 1.29 9.96 -3.12
C ALA A 145 2.12 9.07 -4.04
N ALA A 146 1.95 9.17 -5.36
CA ALA A 146 2.67 8.36 -6.34
C ALA A 146 4.19 8.54 -6.26
N THR A 147 4.66 9.77 -6.12
CA THR A 147 6.09 10.09 -5.99
C THR A 147 6.66 9.58 -4.67
N THR A 148 5.92 9.72 -3.56
CA THR A 148 6.31 9.16 -2.26
C THR A 148 6.44 7.64 -2.33
N PHE A 149 5.47 6.96 -2.94
CA PHE A 149 5.52 5.51 -3.15
C PHE A 149 6.69 5.08 -4.02
N ARG A 150 6.99 5.83 -5.09
CA ARG A 150 8.14 5.59 -5.97
C ARG A 150 9.46 5.68 -5.19
N TRP A 151 9.65 6.74 -4.39
CA TRP A 151 10.88 6.90 -3.62
C TRP A 151 10.99 5.88 -2.48
N ALA A 152 9.88 5.49 -1.84
CA ALA A 152 9.86 4.42 -0.85
C ALA A 152 10.23 3.06 -1.45
N LEU A 153 9.74 2.74 -2.66
CA LEU A 153 10.13 1.54 -3.40
C LEU A 153 11.63 1.55 -3.69
N ILE A 154 12.15 2.66 -4.19
CA ILE A 154 13.57 2.81 -4.53
C ILE A 154 14.43 2.65 -3.27
N GLU A 155 14.08 3.29 -2.16
CA GLU A 155 14.78 3.13 -0.88
C GLU A 155 14.78 1.67 -0.40
N TYR A 156 13.63 0.98 -0.51
CA TYR A 156 13.53 -0.43 -0.18
C TYR A 156 14.46 -1.28 -1.04
N GLN A 157 14.41 -1.10 -2.37
CA GLN A 157 15.22 -1.88 -3.32
C GLN A 157 16.72 -1.72 -3.06
N TYR A 158 17.17 -0.48 -2.82
CA TYR A 158 18.58 -0.22 -2.48
C TYR A 158 18.95 -0.82 -1.12
N THR A 159 18.13 -0.64 -0.09
CA THR A 159 18.44 -1.10 1.27
C THR A 159 18.44 -2.62 1.37
N ARG A 160 17.52 -3.29 0.67
CA ARG A 160 17.41 -4.75 0.65
C ARG A 160 18.19 -5.41 -0.47
N ARG A 161 18.85 -4.64 -1.33
CA ARG A 161 19.57 -5.11 -2.51
C ARG A 161 18.75 -6.11 -3.33
N SER A 162 17.50 -5.76 -3.58
CA SER A 162 16.54 -6.63 -4.24
C SER A 162 15.68 -5.81 -5.19
N LEU A 163 15.70 -6.16 -6.47
CA LEU A 163 14.89 -5.47 -7.47
C LEU A 163 13.49 -6.10 -7.47
N ILE A 164 12.47 -5.34 -7.09
CA ILE A 164 11.08 -5.82 -7.01
C ILE A 164 10.09 -4.88 -7.68
N ASN A 165 8.97 -5.41 -8.16
CA ASN A 165 7.89 -4.61 -8.74
C ASN A 165 7.09 -3.85 -7.67
N PHE A 166 6.36 -2.83 -8.10
CA PHE A 166 5.43 -2.08 -7.23
C PHE A 166 4.39 -2.97 -6.55
N LYS A 167 3.82 -3.94 -7.29
CA LYS A 167 2.85 -4.92 -6.75
C LYS A 167 3.45 -5.72 -5.59
N THR A 168 4.70 -6.16 -5.74
CA THR A 168 5.43 -6.91 -4.70
C THR A 168 5.73 -6.05 -3.49
N PHE A 169 6.04 -4.77 -3.72
CA PHE A 169 6.42 -3.84 -2.66
C PHE A 169 5.27 -3.53 -1.70
N ILE A 170 4.05 -3.32 -2.21
CA ILE A 170 2.84 -3.13 -1.40
C ILE A 170 2.64 -4.28 -0.41
N VAL A 171 3.06 -5.47 -0.81
CA VAL A 171 2.85 -6.72 -0.10
C VAL A 171 4.00 -7.01 0.90
N GLN A 172 5.02 -6.18 0.98
CA GLN A 172 6.15 -6.39 1.90
C GLN A 172 5.75 -6.19 3.38
N PRO A 173 6.31 -6.97 4.32
CA PRO A 173 6.05 -6.77 5.74
C PRO A 173 6.57 -5.39 6.17
N LYS A 174 5.80 -4.69 7.01
CA LYS A 174 6.09 -3.33 7.46
C LYS A 174 6.14 -2.30 6.30
N PHE A 175 5.34 -2.48 5.25
CA PHE A 175 5.20 -1.54 4.13
C PHE A 175 5.07 -0.07 4.56
N PHE A 176 4.17 0.23 5.50
CA PHE A 176 3.98 1.60 6.00
C PHE A 176 5.24 2.20 6.63
N ARG A 177 6.08 1.38 7.25
CA ARG A 177 7.36 1.86 7.81
C ARG A 177 8.29 2.35 6.70
N TRP A 178 8.29 1.73 5.52
CA TRP A 178 9.12 2.17 4.40
C TRP A 178 8.63 3.48 3.78
N ILE A 179 7.35 3.79 3.92
CA ILE A 179 6.77 5.04 3.42
C ILE A 179 7.07 6.20 4.38
N PHE A 180 6.84 5.97 5.68
CA PHE A 180 6.81 7.07 6.67
C PHE A 180 8.08 7.19 7.52
N CYS A 181 8.94 6.17 7.59
CA CYS A 181 10.21 6.20 8.32
C CYS A 181 11.41 6.15 7.37
#